data_AF-A0A9D2TQV1-F1
#
_entry.id   AF-A0A9D2TQV1-F1
#
_cell.length_a   1.000
_cell.length_b   1.000
_cell.length_c   1.000
_cell.angle_alpha   90.00
_cell.angle_beta   90.00
_cell.angle_gamma   90.00
#
_symmetry.space_group_name_H-M   'P 1'
#
loop_
_entity.id
_entity.type
_entity.pdbx_description
1 polymer ?
#
loop_
_entity_poly.entity_id
_entity_poly.type
_entity_poly.pdbx_seq_one_letter_code
_entity_poly.pdbx_strand_id
1 'polypeptide(L)'
;MTPTTAATQERTTDARVPPPRGAAKDMATRADEGFFGPGSVAWKVWTFPTSALQGFFRAVTIEHLDPDLVAAVDDSGQVYKRTPTRYDRTIEYFAAVLFADAQTVTRMSDILMKVHDRSYGTNPVTGNDFEANRPSSQLWILVTAWHSILYTYEKFDPGKLSRDEENEYWEQMVTAAKFQPIDPADVPKTRGEALKHLDDWREKLSASEAAIRNVDHIIDGGDTAFVGLPTPIRKVLRPLFRRSIIATYPHWMRPMLGVKQSKAMDQLMFWGWKPFLAAANKMPWFISWVVERICPRALRYIKPVYYKVPADSPKVYTPEVARRMFGNPLTPLEQREELLEKRRKGAGQDSYGHNHVDQILEFSEADDEESTKRTLAAVEESTKALSKAS
;
A
#
# COMPACT_ATOMS: atom_id res chain seq x y z
N MET A 1 47.23 -9.09 22.52
CA MET A 1 46.04 -8.22 22.41
C MET A 1 46.33 -7.24 21.29
N THR A 2 45.77 -7.51 20.12
CA THR A 2 46.04 -6.79 18.87
C THR A 2 44.68 -6.31 18.37
N PRO A 3 44.48 -5.02 18.07
CA PRO A 3 43.19 -4.53 17.62
C PRO A 3 43.00 -4.83 16.12
N THR A 4 41.94 -5.55 15.81
CA THR A 4 41.48 -5.87 14.45
C THR A 4 40.94 -4.61 13.76
N THR A 5 41.50 -4.30 12.59
CA THR A 5 41.13 -3.18 11.74
C THR A 5 39.80 -3.46 11.04
N ALA A 6 38.82 -2.56 11.20
CA ALA A 6 37.55 -2.61 10.49
C ALA A 6 37.76 -2.22 9.02
N ALA A 7 37.34 -3.09 8.10
CA ALA A 7 37.36 -2.83 6.67
C ALA A 7 36.26 -1.83 6.29
N THR A 8 36.66 -0.68 5.76
CA THR A 8 35.76 0.31 5.17
C THR A 8 35.31 -0.19 3.80
N GLN A 9 34.02 -0.52 3.63
CA GLN A 9 33.44 -0.76 2.31
C GLN A 9 33.33 0.56 1.55
N GLU A 10 34.00 0.65 0.40
CA GLU A 10 33.84 1.73 -0.57
C GLU A 10 32.41 1.75 -1.12
N ARG A 11 31.70 2.85 -0.84
CA ARG A 11 30.39 3.15 -1.44
C ARG A 11 30.62 3.59 -2.88
N THR A 12 30.25 2.75 -3.84
CA THR A 12 30.19 3.14 -5.26
C THR A 12 29.18 4.28 -5.41
N THR A 13 29.65 5.47 -5.78
CA THR A 13 28.81 6.64 -6.08
C THR A 13 28.12 6.43 -7.42
N ASP A 14 26.95 5.81 -7.40
CA ASP A 14 26.12 5.65 -8.59
C ASP A 14 25.58 7.02 -9.05
N ALA A 15 25.83 7.38 -10.32
CA ALA A 15 25.74 8.75 -10.83
C ALA A 15 24.34 9.39 -10.63
N ARG A 16 24.32 10.68 -10.28
CA ARG A 16 23.11 11.50 -10.12
C ARG A 16 22.45 11.71 -11.49
N VAL A 17 21.16 11.43 -11.61
CA VAL A 17 20.36 11.82 -12.79
C VAL A 17 19.74 13.18 -12.48
N PRO A 18 20.14 14.27 -13.16
CA PRO A 18 19.58 15.59 -12.88
C PRO A 18 18.09 15.60 -13.22
N PRO A 19 17.24 16.21 -12.36
CA PRO A 19 15.82 16.28 -12.61
C PRO A 19 15.53 17.17 -13.84
N PRO A 20 14.50 16.85 -14.65
CA PRO A 20 14.11 17.70 -15.77
C PRO A 20 13.71 19.12 -15.30
N ARG A 21 13.95 20.13 -16.14
CA ARG A 21 13.57 21.54 -15.85
C ARG A 21 12.09 21.63 -15.48
N GLY A 22 11.79 22.17 -14.31
CA GLY A 22 10.42 22.32 -13.77
C GLY A 22 10.01 21.29 -12.71
N ALA A 23 10.79 20.22 -12.51
CA ALA A 23 10.43 19.11 -11.62
C ALA A 23 10.38 19.45 -10.11
N ALA A 24 10.94 20.59 -9.70
CA ALA A 24 11.00 21.02 -8.29
C ALA A 24 9.62 21.32 -7.67
N LYS A 25 8.59 21.60 -8.48
CA LYS A 25 7.24 21.89 -7.98
C LYS A 25 6.42 20.65 -7.57
N ASP A 26 6.82 19.46 -8.00
CA ASP A 26 6.04 18.22 -7.79
C ASP A 26 6.79 17.17 -6.94
N MET A 27 7.80 17.61 -6.18
CA MET A 27 8.54 16.77 -5.24
C MET A 27 8.25 17.26 -3.83
N ALA A 28 7.87 16.35 -2.93
CA ALA A 28 7.88 16.68 -1.51
C ALA A 28 9.34 16.85 -1.07
N THR A 29 9.67 17.97 -0.41
CA THR A 29 10.90 18.06 0.36
C THR A 29 10.77 17.13 1.55
N ARG A 30 11.69 16.18 1.68
CA ARG A 30 11.69 15.22 2.79
C ARG A 30 12.59 15.77 3.89
N ALA A 31 12.01 16.06 5.06
CA ALA A 31 12.77 16.59 6.20
C ALA A 31 13.80 15.56 6.71
N ASP A 32 13.47 14.27 6.61
CA ASP A 32 14.33 13.14 6.95
C ASP A 32 14.06 11.93 6.04
N GLU A 33 14.79 10.83 6.24
CA GLU A 33 14.68 9.62 5.41
C GLU A 33 13.55 8.66 5.85
N GLY A 34 12.73 9.06 6.82
CA GLY A 34 11.59 8.27 7.30
C GLY A 34 12.03 7.06 8.11
N PHE A 35 11.59 5.86 7.70
CA PHE A 35 11.75 4.61 8.47
C PHE A 35 12.65 3.56 7.81
N PHE A 36 12.98 3.74 6.52
CA PHE A 36 13.76 2.76 5.74
C PHE A 36 15.00 3.42 5.13
N GLY A 37 14.80 4.53 4.44
CA GLY A 37 15.85 5.34 3.83
C GLY A 37 16.57 4.71 2.62
N PRO A 38 17.49 5.47 1.98
CA PRO A 38 18.19 5.07 0.77
C PRO A 38 19.12 3.89 1.02
N GLY A 39 18.98 2.84 0.21
CA GLY A 39 19.79 1.62 0.28
C GLY A 39 19.14 0.48 1.07
N SER A 40 18.00 0.73 1.73
CA SER A 40 17.19 -0.34 2.31
C SER A 40 16.68 -1.31 1.26
N VAL A 41 16.50 -2.58 1.65
CA VAL A 41 15.90 -3.58 0.75
C VAL A 41 14.44 -3.25 0.43
N ALA A 42 13.70 -2.68 1.37
CA ALA A 42 12.36 -2.16 1.15
C ALA A 42 12.37 -1.13 0.00
N TRP A 43 13.28 -0.15 0.00
CA TRP A 43 13.39 0.76 -1.13
C TRP A 43 13.72 0.01 -2.42
N LYS A 44 14.75 -0.84 -2.41
CA LYS A 44 15.16 -1.63 -3.59
C LYS A 44 14.00 -2.39 -4.24
N VAL A 45 13.15 -3.04 -3.44
CA VAL A 45 12.03 -3.84 -3.93
C VAL A 45 10.84 -2.96 -4.30
N TRP A 46 10.45 -2.03 -3.44
CA TRP A 46 9.24 -1.22 -3.62
C TRP A 46 9.38 -0.13 -4.68
N THR A 47 10.61 0.27 -5.06
CA THR A 47 10.86 1.16 -6.20
C THR A 47 11.02 0.41 -7.51
N PHE A 48 10.97 -0.93 -7.53
CA PHE A 48 10.99 -1.64 -8.81
C PHE A 48 9.62 -1.48 -9.50
N PRO A 49 9.55 -1.31 -10.83
CA PRO A 49 8.29 -1.02 -11.52
C PRO A 49 7.16 -2.03 -11.29
N THR A 50 7.45 -3.28 -10.94
CA THR A 50 6.40 -4.27 -10.62
C THR A 50 5.61 -3.90 -9.38
N SER A 51 6.23 -3.21 -8.41
CA SER A 51 5.65 -2.90 -7.11
C SER A 51 4.30 -2.19 -7.25
N ALA A 52 4.28 -1.02 -7.90
CA ALA A 52 3.07 -0.23 -8.15
C ALA A 52 2.23 -0.74 -9.33
N LEU A 53 2.60 -1.88 -9.93
CA LEU A 53 1.90 -2.50 -11.06
C LEU A 53 1.47 -3.92 -10.68
N GLN A 54 2.11 -4.96 -11.22
CA GLN A 54 1.69 -6.35 -11.01
C GLN A 54 1.63 -6.74 -9.53
N GLY A 55 2.56 -6.25 -8.71
CA GLY A 55 2.64 -6.52 -7.27
C GLY A 55 1.41 -6.00 -6.53
N PHE A 56 1.11 -4.72 -6.67
CA PHE A 56 -0.03 -4.11 -5.98
C PHE A 56 -1.37 -4.70 -6.44
N PHE A 57 -1.56 -4.87 -7.76
CA PHE A 57 -2.78 -5.47 -8.29
C PHE A 57 -2.95 -6.93 -7.84
N ARG A 58 -1.84 -7.69 -7.74
CA ARG A 58 -1.88 -9.04 -7.17
C ARG A 58 -2.28 -9.03 -5.70
N ALA A 59 -1.73 -8.12 -4.90
CA ALA A 59 -2.04 -8.00 -3.48
C ALA A 59 -3.52 -7.75 -3.27
N VAL A 60 -4.03 -6.64 -3.81
CA VAL A 60 -5.40 -6.20 -3.57
C VAL A 60 -6.42 -7.21 -4.07
N THR A 61 -6.17 -7.92 -5.16
CA THR A 61 -7.12 -8.93 -5.67
C THR A 61 -7.14 -10.19 -4.83
N ILE A 62 -6.00 -10.65 -4.31
CA ILE A 62 -5.94 -11.75 -3.34
C ILE A 62 -6.62 -11.35 -2.02
N GLU A 63 -6.44 -10.10 -1.59
CA GLU A 63 -7.09 -9.56 -0.39
C GLU A 63 -8.62 -9.68 -0.44
N HIS A 64 -9.24 -9.55 -1.63
CA HIS A 64 -10.70 -9.69 -1.81
C HIS A 64 -11.23 -11.11 -1.54
N LEU A 65 -10.37 -12.10 -1.36
CA LEU A 65 -10.79 -13.43 -0.91
C LEU A 65 -11.03 -13.49 0.60
N ASP A 66 -10.62 -12.47 1.38
CA ASP A 66 -11.05 -12.32 2.76
C ASP A 66 -12.50 -11.78 2.80
N PRO A 67 -13.46 -12.55 3.35
CA PRO A 67 -14.87 -12.22 3.25
C PRO A 67 -15.23 -10.91 3.97
N ASP A 68 -14.60 -10.60 5.10
CA ASP A 68 -14.91 -9.41 5.90
C ASP A 68 -14.30 -8.16 5.27
N LEU A 69 -13.09 -8.28 4.71
CA LEU A 69 -12.47 -7.23 3.90
C LEU A 69 -13.34 -6.90 2.68
N VAL A 70 -13.76 -7.89 1.89
CA VAL A 70 -14.56 -7.61 0.70
C VAL A 70 -15.93 -7.03 1.06
N ALA A 71 -16.53 -7.42 2.19
CA ALA A 71 -17.75 -6.80 2.68
C ALA A 71 -17.56 -5.30 2.97
N ALA A 72 -16.50 -4.93 3.68
CA ALA A 72 -16.17 -3.53 3.96
C ALA A 72 -15.96 -2.72 2.66
N VAL A 73 -15.28 -3.32 1.69
CA VAL A 73 -14.99 -2.70 0.40
C VAL A 73 -16.26 -2.54 -0.44
N ASP A 74 -17.08 -3.57 -0.53
CA ASP A 74 -18.32 -3.56 -1.32
C ASP A 74 -19.35 -2.61 -0.72
N ASP A 75 -19.50 -2.61 0.61
CA ASP A 75 -20.42 -1.73 1.33
C ASP A 75 -20.08 -0.25 1.11
N SER A 76 -18.79 0.09 1.01
CA SER A 76 -18.37 1.44 0.68
C SER A 76 -18.82 1.89 -0.72
N GLY A 77 -18.92 0.97 -1.69
CA GLY A 77 -19.16 1.24 -3.10
C GLY A 77 -18.04 2.01 -3.84
N GLN A 78 -16.96 2.38 -3.14
CA GLN A 78 -15.95 3.31 -3.66
C GLN A 78 -15.05 2.70 -4.73
N VAL A 79 -14.93 1.36 -4.77
CA VAL A 79 -14.18 0.66 -5.84
C VAL A 79 -14.74 0.98 -7.21
N TYR A 80 -16.06 1.15 -7.35
CA TYR A 80 -16.69 1.48 -8.63
C TYR A 80 -16.88 2.99 -8.81
N LYS A 81 -17.35 3.68 -7.76
CA LYS A 81 -17.68 5.11 -7.84
C LYS A 81 -16.45 6.01 -8.00
N ARG A 82 -15.30 5.60 -7.46
CA ARG A 82 -14.09 6.41 -7.36
C ARG A 82 -12.82 5.61 -7.65
N THR A 83 -12.85 4.69 -8.62
CA THR A 83 -11.74 3.74 -8.86
C THR A 83 -10.37 4.41 -8.99
N PRO A 84 -10.17 5.43 -9.86
CA PRO A 84 -8.85 6.05 -10.01
C PRO A 84 -8.38 6.70 -8.71
N THR A 85 -9.28 7.43 -8.03
CA THR A 85 -8.96 8.12 -6.78
C THR A 85 -8.67 7.14 -5.63
N ARG A 86 -9.44 6.06 -5.52
CA ARG A 86 -9.20 5.01 -4.52
C ARG A 86 -7.85 4.35 -4.75
N TYR A 87 -7.50 4.05 -6.00
CA TYR A 87 -6.21 3.48 -6.34
C TYR A 87 -5.06 4.43 -5.99
N ASP A 88 -5.14 5.69 -6.44
CA ASP A 88 -4.16 6.74 -6.16
C ASP A 88 -3.90 6.93 -4.67
N ARG A 89 -4.95 7.07 -3.84
CA ARG A 89 -4.81 7.21 -2.37
C ARG A 89 -4.20 5.99 -1.71
N THR A 90 -4.48 4.79 -2.23
CA THR A 90 -3.89 3.57 -1.67
C THR A 90 -2.38 3.55 -1.96
N ILE A 91 -1.99 3.80 -3.20
CA ILE A 91 -0.57 3.89 -3.59
C ILE A 91 0.12 5.04 -2.86
N GLU A 92 -0.55 6.17 -2.66
CA GLU A 92 -0.04 7.30 -1.89
C GLU A 92 0.33 6.90 -0.46
N TYR A 93 -0.55 6.18 0.24
CA TYR A 93 -0.27 5.73 1.61
C TYR A 93 0.94 4.79 1.68
N PHE A 94 1.00 3.76 0.82
CA PHE A 94 2.14 2.87 0.78
C PHE A 94 3.44 3.59 0.36
N ALA A 95 3.37 4.48 -0.62
CA ALA A 95 4.51 5.28 -1.03
C ALA A 95 4.99 6.20 0.11
N ALA A 96 4.08 6.77 0.89
CA ALA A 96 4.43 7.57 2.05
C ALA A 96 5.15 6.73 3.10
N VAL A 97 4.58 5.60 3.54
CA VAL A 97 5.19 4.71 4.55
C VAL A 97 6.62 4.32 4.16
N LEU A 98 6.84 4.05 2.86
CA LEU A 98 8.14 3.64 2.35
C LEU A 98 9.11 4.81 2.18
N PHE A 99 8.65 5.96 1.68
CA PHE A 99 9.53 6.99 1.10
C PHE A 99 9.41 8.40 1.68
N ALA A 100 8.34 8.72 2.40
CA ALA A 100 8.14 10.04 3.01
C ALA A 100 8.98 10.18 4.31
N ASP A 101 9.06 11.41 4.81
CA ASP A 101 9.66 11.72 6.11
C ASP A 101 8.82 11.17 7.28
N ALA A 102 9.44 11.04 8.44
CA ALA A 102 8.84 10.43 9.62
C ALA A 102 7.58 11.17 10.11
N GLN A 103 7.52 12.49 9.98
CA GLN A 103 6.38 13.29 10.40
C GLN A 103 5.15 13.01 9.53
N THR A 104 5.33 13.06 8.21
CA THR A 104 4.27 12.81 7.23
C THR A 104 3.64 11.43 7.42
N VAL A 105 4.44 10.37 7.49
CA VAL A 105 3.92 9.00 7.67
C VAL A 105 3.17 8.84 8.99
N THR A 106 3.70 9.40 10.08
CA THR A 106 3.08 9.31 11.41
C THR A 106 1.67 9.91 11.39
N ARG A 107 1.53 11.11 10.81
CA ARG A 107 0.24 11.80 10.72
C ARG A 107 -0.73 11.13 9.75
N MET A 108 -0.24 10.65 8.61
CA MET A 108 -1.06 9.89 7.66
C MET A 108 -1.63 8.62 8.30
N SER A 109 -0.83 7.92 9.13
CA SER A 109 -1.29 6.76 9.89
C SER A 109 -2.39 7.12 10.88
N ASP A 110 -2.25 8.24 11.62
CA ASP A 110 -3.28 8.71 12.56
C ASP A 110 -4.59 9.10 11.86
N ILE A 111 -4.50 9.75 10.70
CA ILE A 111 -5.67 10.06 9.87
C ILE A 111 -6.33 8.77 9.38
N LEU A 112 -5.55 7.80 8.90
CA LEU A 112 -6.06 6.53 8.39
C LEU A 112 -6.83 5.77 9.48
N MET A 113 -6.34 5.76 10.72
CA MET A 113 -7.03 5.14 11.85
C MET A 113 -8.45 5.69 12.04
N LYS A 114 -8.63 7.02 11.95
CA LYS A 114 -9.96 7.64 12.08
C LYS A 114 -10.85 7.39 10.87
N VAL A 115 -10.30 7.37 9.65
CA VAL A 115 -11.05 7.05 8.43
C VAL A 115 -11.57 5.63 8.47
N HIS A 116 -10.73 4.67 8.86
CA HIS A 116 -11.11 3.25 8.95
C HIS A 116 -12.06 2.96 10.11
N ASP A 117 -12.09 3.78 11.15
CA ASP A 117 -13.01 3.61 12.29
C ASP A 117 -14.49 3.66 11.89
N ARG A 118 -14.81 4.37 10.79
CA ARG A 118 -16.15 4.42 10.19
C ARG A 118 -16.47 3.25 9.27
N SER A 119 -15.50 2.43 8.88
CA SER A 119 -15.72 1.28 8.02
C SER A 119 -15.92 0.03 8.86
N TYR A 120 -17.14 -0.16 9.35
CA TYR A 120 -17.57 -1.34 10.09
C TYR A 120 -19.04 -1.64 9.80
N GLY A 121 -19.43 -2.90 9.96
CA GLY A 121 -20.78 -3.36 9.68
C GLY A 121 -20.88 -4.88 9.72
N THR A 122 -21.99 -5.43 9.24
CA THR A 122 -22.19 -6.88 9.17
C THR A 122 -21.95 -7.38 7.75
N ASN A 123 -21.16 -8.43 7.62
CA ASN A 123 -20.90 -9.12 6.36
C ASN A 123 -22.16 -9.88 5.92
N PRO A 124 -22.78 -9.53 4.79
CA PRO A 124 -24.02 -10.15 4.34
C PRO A 124 -23.84 -11.62 3.91
N VAL A 125 -22.61 -12.07 3.65
CA VAL A 125 -22.30 -13.43 3.18
C VAL A 125 -22.04 -14.37 4.35
N THR A 126 -21.25 -13.93 5.35
CA THR A 126 -20.82 -14.78 6.47
C THR A 126 -21.64 -14.55 7.74
N GLY A 127 -22.31 -13.40 7.87
CA GLY A 127 -22.96 -12.95 9.11
C GLY A 127 -21.99 -12.41 10.16
N ASN A 128 -20.68 -12.39 9.89
CA ASN A 128 -19.68 -11.83 10.80
C ASN A 128 -19.71 -10.30 10.79
N ASP A 129 -19.26 -9.67 11.87
CA ASP A 129 -19.00 -8.24 11.86
C ASP A 129 -17.64 -7.95 11.20
N PHE A 130 -17.60 -7.08 10.21
CA PHE A 130 -16.37 -6.54 9.65
C PHE A 130 -16.02 -5.20 10.31
N GLU A 131 -14.72 -4.93 10.40
CA GLU A 131 -14.21 -3.58 10.67
C GLU A 131 -12.86 -3.40 9.98
N ALA A 132 -12.63 -2.25 9.35
CA ALA A 132 -11.41 -2.00 8.60
C ALA A 132 -10.18 -1.96 9.51
N ASN A 133 -10.32 -1.52 10.76
CA ASN A 133 -9.22 -1.52 11.74
C ASN A 133 -8.97 -2.89 12.40
N ARG A 134 -9.62 -3.99 11.99
CA ARG A 134 -9.43 -5.30 12.62
C ARG A 134 -7.96 -5.76 12.49
N PRO A 135 -7.24 -6.06 13.59
CA PRO A 135 -5.82 -6.39 13.54
C PRO A 135 -5.49 -7.56 12.62
N SER A 136 -6.31 -8.61 12.66
CA SER A 136 -6.12 -9.79 11.83
C SER A 136 -6.32 -9.49 10.33
N SER A 137 -7.30 -8.66 9.97
CA SER A 137 -7.53 -8.24 8.58
C SER A 137 -6.41 -7.32 8.07
N GLN A 138 -5.93 -6.40 8.90
CA GLN A 138 -4.79 -5.54 8.56
C GLN A 138 -3.48 -6.35 8.42
N LEU A 139 -3.27 -7.37 9.25
CA LEU A 139 -2.14 -8.29 9.10
C LEU A 139 -2.22 -9.09 7.79
N TRP A 140 -3.41 -9.57 7.42
CA TRP A 140 -3.63 -10.23 6.12
C TRP A 140 -3.28 -9.31 4.95
N ILE A 141 -3.74 -8.05 4.96
CA ILE A 141 -3.41 -7.04 3.94
C ILE A 141 -1.90 -6.79 3.90
N LEU A 142 -1.25 -6.60 5.05
CA LEU A 142 0.19 -6.36 5.10
C LEU A 142 0.98 -7.53 4.51
N VAL A 143 0.72 -8.76 4.96
CA VAL A 143 1.46 -9.95 4.50
C VAL A 143 1.19 -10.22 3.03
N THR A 144 -0.04 -10.08 2.56
CA THR A 144 -0.36 -10.25 1.13
C THR A 144 0.29 -9.18 0.26
N ALA A 145 0.35 -7.93 0.70
CA ALA A 145 1.06 -6.85 0.01
C ALA A 145 2.56 -7.14 -0.09
N TRP A 146 3.25 -7.29 1.03
CA TRP A 146 4.70 -7.53 1.06
C TRP A 146 5.09 -8.80 0.30
N HIS A 147 4.32 -9.89 0.47
CA HIS A 147 4.55 -11.10 -0.32
C HIS A 147 4.34 -10.86 -1.82
N SER A 148 3.27 -10.16 -2.23
CA SER A 148 2.97 -9.92 -3.65
C SER A 148 4.04 -9.06 -4.32
N ILE A 149 4.50 -8.03 -3.63
CA ILE A 149 5.49 -7.10 -4.14
C ILE A 149 6.83 -7.82 -4.32
N LEU A 150 7.28 -8.57 -3.30
CA LEU A 150 8.48 -9.41 -3.43
C LEU A 150 8.32 -10.49 -4.50
N TYR A 151 7.19 -11.22 -4.53
CA TYR A 151 6.96 -12.28 -5.51
C TYR A 151 7.06 -11.75 -6.94
N THR A 152 6.46 -10.59 -7.23
CA THR A 152 6.51 -10.01 -8.58
C THR A 152 7.89 -9.46 -8.92
N TYR A 153 8.59 -8.84 -7.97
CA TYR A 153 10.00 -8.47 -8.11
C TYR A 153 10.87 -9.67 -8.51
N GLU A 154 10.72 -10.80 -7.82
CA GLU A 154 11.53 -11.99 -8.12
C GLU A 154 11.16 -12.66 -9.45
N LYS A 155 9.86 -12.64 -9.81
CA LYS A 155 9.36 -13.30 -11.02
C LYS A 155 9.60 -12.52 -12.30
N PHE A 156 9.48 -11.19 -12.26
CA PHE A 156 9.55 -10.36 -13.45
C PHE A 156 10.90 -9.69 -13.70
N ASP A 157 11.92 -9.90 -12.85
CA ASP A 157 13.27 -9.28 -12.80
C ASP A 157 13.39 -8.30 -11.61
N PRO A 158 14.56 -8.14 -10.97
CA PRO A 158 15.90 -8.66 -11.29
C PRO A 158 16.19 -10.12 -10.86
N GLY A 159 15.27 -10.76 -10.14
CA GLY A 159 15.46 -12.10 -9.60
C GLY A 159 15.38 -12.13 -8.07
N LYS A 160 15.78 -13.26 -7.47
CA LYS A 160 15.71 -13.44 -6.02
C LYS A 160 16.66 -12.51 -5.29
N LEU A 161 16.21 -12.05 -4.12
CA LEU A 161 17.09 -11.41 -3.15
C LEU A 161 18.14 -12.40 -2.65
N SER A 162 19.29 -11.88 -2.20
CA SER A 162 20.18 -12.68 -1.37
C SER A 162 19.48 -13.03 -0.04
N ARG A 163 20.02 -14.02 0.69
CA ARG A 163 19.43 -14.44 1.97
C ARG A 163 19.40 -13.30 2.99
N ASP A 164 20.47 -12.51 3.05
CA ASP A 164 20.57 -11.38 3.99
C ASP A 164 19.58 -10.27 3.62
N GLU A 165 19.45 -9.96 2.33
CA GLU A 165 18.47 -8.99 1.85
C GLU A 165 17.03 -9.44 2.12
N GLU A 166 16.74 -10.73 1.94
CA GLU A 166 15.42 -11.28 2.23
C GLU A 166 15.09 -11.18 3.73
N ASN A 167 16.05 -11.48 4.62
CA ASN A 167 15.86 -11.31 6.05
C ASN A 167 15.57 -9.84 6.40
N GLU A 168 16.36 -8.91 5.87
CA GLU A 168 16.14 -7.47 6.06
C GLU A 168 14.75 -7.04 5.55
N TYR A 169 14.31 -7.56 4.40
CA TYR A 169 12.99 -7.24 3.84
C TYR A 169 11.85 -7.64 4.78
N TRP A 170 11.91 -8.84 5.39
CA TRP A 170 10.88 -9.27 6.33
C TRP A 170 10.95 -8.54 7.67
N GLU A 171 12.14 -8.17 8.15
CA GLU A 171 12.28 -7.27 9.32
C GLU A 171 11.70 -5.87 9.04
N GLN A 172 11.85 -5.38 7.82
CA GLN A 172 11.28 -4.12 7.37
C GLN A 172 9.75 -4.17 7.25
N MET A 173 9.17 -5.33 6.96
CA MET A 173 7.71 -5.53 7.06
C MET A 173 7.21 -5.31 8.50
N VAL A 174 7.95 -5.76 9.51
CA VAL A 174 7.62 -5.53 10.93
C VAL A 174 7.65 -4.03 11.26
N THR A 175 8.57 -3.28 10.66
CA THR A 175 8.61 -1.82 10.82
C THR A 175 7.38 -1.17 10.19
N ALA A 176 6.98 -1.58 8.98
CA ALA A 176 5.78 -1.08 8.31
C ALA A 176 4.49 -1.42 9.07
N ALA A 177 4.41 -2.59 9.70
CA ALA A 177 3.25 -3.04 10.47
C ALA A 177 2.84 -2.05 11.57
N LYS A 178 3.80 -1.29 12.12
CA LYS A 178 3.58 -0.33 13.21
C LYS A 178 2.82 0.94 12.79
N PHE A 179 2.47 1.07 11.52
CA PHE A 179 1.58 2.12 10.99
C PHE A 179 0.15 1.64 10.73
N GLN A 180 -0.17 0.41 11.14
CA GLN A 180 -1.49 -0.20 11.09
C GLN A 180 -1.81 -0.81 12.47
N PRO A 181 -3.09 -1.09 12.80
CA PRO A 181 -3.48 -1.64 14.11
C PRO A 181 -3.14 -3.13 14.21
N ILE A 182 -1.87 -3.47 14.01
CA ILE A 182 -1.32 -4.82 14.03
C ILE A 182 -0.46 -4.96 15.27
N ASP A 183 -0.58 -6.07 15.99
CA ASP A 183 0.38 -6.42 17.04
C ASP A 183 1.71 -6.83 16.39
N PRO A 184 2.83 -6.12 16.63
CA PRO A 184 4.13 -6.48 16.06
C PRO A 184 4.60 -7.90 16.43
N ALA A 185 4.06 -8.49 17.51
CA ALA A 185 4.35 -9.87 17.89
C ALA A 185 3.76 -10.91 16.92
N ASP A 186 2.67 -10.58 16.23
CA ASP A 186 1.99 -11.47 15.28
C ASP A 186 2.57 -11.39 13.86
N VAL A 187 3.44 -10.42 13.60
CA VAL A 187 3.98 -10.16 12.25
C VAL A 187 5.06 -11.19 11.90
N PRO A 188 4.93 -11.90 10.76
CA PRO A 188 5.97 -12.79 10.26
C PRO A 188 7.30 -12.07 10.04
N LYS A 189 8.40 -12.70 10.43
CA LYS A 189 9.77 -12.16 10.34
C LYS A 189 10.62 -12.89 9.31
N THR A 190 10.08 -13.92 8.68
CA THR A 190 10.75 -14.68 7.62
C THR A 190 9.77 -15.05 6.50
N ARG A 191 10.30 -15.41 5.32
CA ARG A 191 9.48 -15.95 4.21
C ARG A 191 8.70 -17.18 4.64
N GLY A 192 9.30 -18.07 5.43
CA GLY A 192 8.64 -19.29 5.91
C GLY A 192 7.41 -18.97 6.76
N GLU A 193 7.56 -18.03 7.70
CA GLU A 193 6.45 -17.56 8.54
C GLU A 193 5.38 -16.82 7.72
N ALA A 194 5.79 -16.00 6.75
CA ALA A 194 4.84 -15.31 5.87
C ALA A 194 4.03 -16.29 5.03
N LEU A 195 4.67 -17.31 4.45
CA LEU A 195 3.99 -18.38 3.72
C LEU A 195 3.07 -19.20 4.63
N LYS A 196 3.50 -19.49 5.87
CA LYS A 196 2.66 -20.17 6.86
C LYS A 196 1.42 -19.33 7.18
N HIS A 197 1.58 -18.02 7.43
CA HIS A 197 0.45 -17.12 7.68
C HIS A 197 -0.55 -17.11 6.51
N LEU A 198 -0.05 -17.06 5.27
CA LEU A 198 -0.90 -17.12 4.07
C LEU A 198 -1.62 -18.47 3.92
N ASP A 199 -0.99 -19.58 4.30
CA ASP A 199 -1.60 -20.91 4.26
C ASP A 199 -2.63 -21.10 5.39
N ASP A 200 -2.34 -20.64 6.61
CA ASP A 200 -3.28 -20.64 7.73
C ASP A 200 -4.53 -19.79 7.42
N TRP A 201 -4.40 -18.73 6.62
CA TRP A 201 -5.54 -17.90 6.21
C TRP A 201 -6.47 -18.59 5.22
N ARG A 202 -6.02 -19.69 4.59
CA ARG A 202 -6.75 -20.37 3.51
C ARG A 202 -8.15 -20.82 3.92
N GLU A 203 -8.33 -21.25 5.16
CA GLU A 203 -9.62 -21.70 5.70
C GLU A 203 -10.65 -20.57 5.83
N LYS A 204 -10.19 -19.31 5.88
CA LYS A 204 -11.05 -18.12 5.96
C LYS A 204 -11.45 -17.59 4.58
N LEU A 205 -10.74 -18.01 3.53
CA LEU A 205 -10.94 -17.48 2.19
C LEU A 205 -12.29 -17.91 1.63
N SER A 206 -12.99 -16.96 1.02
CA SER A 206 -14.27 -17.20 0.39
C SER A 206 -14.34 -16.57 -1.00
N ALA A 207 -15.00 -17.27 -1.92
CA ALA A 207 -15.44 -16.69 -3.18
C ALA A 207 -16.84 -16.12 -2.98
N SER A 208 -17.01 -14.83 -3.29
CA SER A 208 -18.32 -14.17 -3.28
C SER A 208 -18.55 -13.42 -4.60
N GLU A 209 -19.80 -13.09 -4.92
CA GLU A 209 -20.12 -12.27 -6.08
C GLU A 209 -19.42 -10.92 -6.02
N ALA A 210 -19.38 -10.30 -4.84
CA ALA A 210 -18.64 -9.07 -4.59
C ALA A 210 -17.14 -9.24 -4.85
N ALA A 211 -16.52 -10.33 -4.39
CA ALA A 211 -15.10 -10.60 -4.62
C ALA A 211 -14.80 -10.74 -6.12
N ILE A 212 -15.55 -11.58 -6.83
CA ILE A 212 -15.34 -11.81 -8.27
C ILE A 212 -15.55 -10.52 -9.07
N ARG A 213 -16.62 -9.76 -8.79
CA ARG A 213 -16.94 -8.50 -9.47
C ARG A 213 -15.87 -7.44 -9.23
N ASN A 214 -15.44 -7.27 -7.98
CA ASN A 214 -14.38 -6.31 -7.64
C ASN A 214 -13.05 -6.70 -8.30
N VAL A 215 -12.68 -7.99 -8.26
CA VAL A 215 -11.45 -8.49 -8.89
C VAL A 215 -11.47 -8.24 -10.40
N ASP A 216 -12.58 -8.56 -11.07
CA ASP A 216 -12.75 -8.33 -12.51
C ASP A 216 -12.55 -6.85 -12.88
N HIS A 217 -13.19 -5.96 -12.12
CA HIS A 217 -13.09 -4.51 -12.29
C HIS A 217 -11.68 -3.96 -12.04
N ILE A 218 -11.01 -4.48 -11.01
CA ILE A 218 -9.65 -4.06 -10.63
C ILE A 218 -8.65 -4.48 -11.71
N ILE A 219 -8.65 -5.74 -12.14
CA ILE A 219 -7.64 -6.21 -13.12
C ILE A 219 -7.87 -5.67 -14.54
N ASP A 220 -9.01 -5.04 -14.79
CA ASP A 220 -9.26 -4.17 -15.95
C ASP A 220 -8.73 -2.74 -15.76
N GLY A 221 -7.72 -2.56 -14.89
CA GLY A 221 -7.08 -1.29 -14.54
C GLY A 221 -6.72 -0.36 -15.70
N GLY A 222 -6.48 -0.89 -16.90
CA GLY A 222 -6.30 -0.09 -18.11
C GLY A 222 -7.50 0.82 -18.43
N ASP A 223 -8.73 0.41 -18.12
CA ASP A 223 -9.94 1.21 -18.27
C ASP A 223 -10.39 1.86 -16.97
N THR A 224 -10.11 1.22 -15.82
CA THR A 224 -10.72 1.62 -14.53
C THR A 224 -9.81 2.47 -13.65
N ALA A 225 -8.49 2.24 -13.67
CA ALA A 225 -7.53 2.95 -12.81
C ALA A 225 -6.60 3.89 -13.59
N PHE A 226 -6.19 3.50 -14.80
CA PHE A 226 -5.14 4.18 -15.57
C PHE A 226 -5.68 5.27 -16.49
N VAL A 227 -6.79 5.91 -16.10
CA VAL A 227 -7.58 6.81 -16.95
C VAL A 227 -6.80 8.03 -17.49
N GLY A 228 -5.72 8.43 -16.81
CA GLY A 228 -4.83 9.51 -17.28
C GLY A 228 -3.86 9.10 -18.40
N LEU A 229 -3.76 7.82 -18.75
CA LEU A 229 -3.00 7.38 -19.91
C LEU A 229 -3.74 7.64 -21.24
N PRO A 230 -3.05 7.95 -22.34
CA PRO A 230 -3.65 8.07 -23.66
C PRO A 230 -4.47 6.82 -24.06
N THR A 231 -5.67 7.02 -24.61
CA THR A 231 -6.61 5.94 -24.97
C THR A 231 -6.00 4.84 -25.85
N PRO A 232 -5.18 5.14 -26.89
CA PRO A 232 -4.56 4.09 -27.70
C PRO A 232 -3.63 3.19 -26.87
N ILE A 233 -2.87 3.78 -25.94
CA ILE A 233 -1.97 3.06 -25.04
C ILE A 233 -2.79 2.15 -24.12
N ARG A 234 -3.87 2.68 -23.52
CA ARG A 234 -4.76 1.92 -22.64
C ARG A 234 -5.36 0.69 -23.33
N LYS A 235 -5.87 0.84 -24.55
CA LYS A 235 -6.48 -0.26 -25.31
C LYS A 235 -5.50 -1.40 -25.61
N VAL A 236 -4.23 -1.08 -25.84
CA VAL A 236 -3.17 -2.08 -26.08
C VAL A 236 -2.70 -2.71 -24.77
N LEU A 237 -2.47 -1.90 -23.73
CA LEU A 237 -1.93 -2.39 -22.46
C LEU A 237 -2.94 -3.18 -21.65
N ARG A 238 -4.23 -2.80 -21.63
CA ARG A 238 -5.29 -3.42 -20.82
C ARG A 238 -5.27 -4.97 -20.91
N PRO A 239 -5.39 -5.59 -22.10
CA PRO A 239 -5.42 -7.05 -22.20
C PRO A 239 -4.09 -7.74 -21.82
N LEU A 240 -2.94 -7.05 -21.94
CA LEU A 240 -1.64 -7.59 -21.55
C LEU A 240 -1.41 -7.46 -20.04
N PHE A 241 -1.83 -6.34 -19.47
CA PHE A 241 -1.71 -6.05 -18.06
C PHE A 241 -2.58 -7.00 -17.24
N ARG A 242 -3.87 -7.15 -17.58
CA ARG A 242 -4.77 -8.11 -16.95
C ARG A 242 -4.18 -9.53 -16.90
N ARG A 243 -3.68 -10.02 -18.04
CA ARG A 243 -3.08 -11.36 -18.13
C ARG A 243 -1.80 -11.49 -17.32
N SER A 244 -1.01 -10.42 -17.23
CA SER A 244 0.19 -10.39 -16.39
C SER A 244 -0.12 -10.51 -14.91
N ILE A 245 -1.22 -9.90 -14.44
CA ILE A 245 -1.68 -10.05 -13.06
C ILE A 245 -2.16 -11.49 -12.82
N ILE A 246 -3.01 -12.03 -13.70
CA ILE A 246 -3.54 -13.41 -13.56
C ILE A 246 -2.40 -14.44 -13.54
N ALA A 247 -1.32 -14.20 -14.28
CA ALA A 247 -0.13 -15.06 -14.30
C ALA A 247 0.53 -15.18 -12.91
N THR A 248 0.37 -14.19 -12.05
CA THR A 248 0.96 -14.16 -10.70
C THR A 248 0.15 -14.87 -9.62
N TYR A 249 -1.11 -15.22 -9.90
CA TYR A 249 -1.96 -15.89 -8.93
C TYR A 249 -1.59 -17.36 -8.76
N PRO A 250 -1.64 -17.89 -7.52
CA PRO A 250 -1.71 -19.33 -7.30
C PRO A 250 -2.86 -19.93 -8.10
N HIS A 251 -2.61 -21.03 -8.82
CA HIS A 251 -3.62 -21.64 -9.71
C HIS A 251 -4.92 -22.01 -8.99
N TRP A 252 -4.83 -22.44 -7.73
CA TRP A 252 -5.99 -22.83 -6.93
C TRP A 252 -6.86 -21.64 -6.52
N MET A 253 -6.31 -20.41 -6.47
CA MET A 253 -7.08 -19.19 -6.17
C MET A 253 -7.84 -18.67 -7.40
N ARG A 254 -7.40 -19.00 -8.63
CA ARG A 254 -7.99 -18.45 -9.87
C ARG A 254 -9.50 -18.70 -9.99
N PRO A 255 -10.03 -19.90 -9.69
CA PRO A 255 -11.48 -20.13 -9.70
C PRO A 255 -12.23 -19.28 -8.67
N MET A 256 -11.66 -19.07 -7.48
CA MET A 256 -12.26 -18.23 -6.43
C MET A 256 -12.30 -16.76 -6.85
N LEU A 257 -11.29 -16.31 -7.58
CA LEU A 257 -11.17 -14.98 -8.16
C LEU A 257 -11.99 -14.81 -9.46
N GLY A 258 -12.69 -15.85 -9.94
CA GLY A 258 -13.47 -15.81 -11.17
C GLY A 258 -12.64 -15.69 -12.46
N VAL A 259 -11.33 -16.03 -12.43
CA VAL A 259 -10.43 -15.88 -13.58
C VAL A 259 -9.93 -17.23 -14.10
N LYS A 260 -9.60 -17.27 -15.39
CA LYS A 260 -9.00 -18.44 -16.05
C LYS A 260 -7.88 -18.01 -16.99
N GLN A 261 -6.75 -18.72 -16.94
CA GLN A 261 -5.62 -18.52 -17.83
C GLN A 261 -4.77 -19.78 -17.88
N SER A 262 -4.20 -20.11 -19.05
CA SER A 262 -3.34 -21.28 -19.23
C SER A 262 -1.92 -21.02 -18.70
N LYS A 263 -1.23 -22.09 -18.29
CA LYS A 263 0.18 -22.03 -17.87
C LYS A 263 1.09 -21.47 -18.97
N ALA A 264 0.80 -21.76 -20.24
CA ALA A 264 1.55 -21.22 -21.38
C ALA A 264 1.41 -19.70 -21.48
N MET A 265 0.20 -19.17 -21.27
CA MET A 265 -0.02 -17.72 -21.24
C MET A 265 0.68 -17.09 -20.03
N ASP A 266 0.70 -17.75 -18.88
CA ASP A 266 1.43 -17.25 -17.71
C ASP A 266 2.93 -17.07 -18.02
N GLN A 267 3.55 -18.08 -18.63
CA GLN A 267 4.94 -17.99 -19.07
C GLN A 267 5.11 -16.87 -20.09
N LEU A 268 4.25 -16.78 -21.11
CA LEU A 268 4.34 -15.68 -22.09
C LEU A 268 4.31 -14.30 -21.43
N MET A 269 3.49 -14.11 -20.39
CA MET A 269 3.45 -12.85 -19.64
C MET A 269 4.73 -12.58 -18.86
N PHE A 270 5.29 -13.57 -18.16
CA PHE A 270 6.58 -13.39 -17.48
C PHE A 270 7.69 -13.02 -18.47
N TRP A 271 7.79 -13.75 -19.59
CA TRP A 271 8.82 -13.54 -20.59
C TRP A 271 8.65 -12.21 -21.35
N GLY A 272 7.41 -11.82 -21.66
CA GLY A 272 7.12 -10.58 -22.39
C GLY A 272 7.28 -9.32 -21.55
N TRP A 273 6.88 -9.35 -20.27
CA TRP A 273 6.96 -8.18 -19.39
C TRP A 273 8.35 -7.95 -18.81
N LYS A 274 9.13 -9.01 -18.60
CA LYS A 274 10.48 -8.94 -18.04
C LYS A 274 11.40 -7.90 -18.72
N PRO A 275 11.62 -7.94 -20.05
CA PRO A 275 12.49 -6.95 -20.71
C PRO A 275 11.92 -5.53 -20.64
N PHE A 276 10.59 -5.37 -20.69
CA PHE A 276 9.93 -4.08 -20.56
C PHE A 276 10.15 -3.47 -19.17
N LEU A 277 9.96 -4.24 -18.11
CA LEU A 277 10.12 -3.79 -16.71
C LEU A 277 11.59 -3.50 -16.40
N ALA A 278 12.52 -4.32 -16.88
CA ALA A 278 13.95 -4.07 -16.75
C ALA A 278 14.39 -2.78 -17.46
N ALA A 279 13.82 -2.48 -18.64
CA ALA A 279 14.06 -1.22 -19.35
C ALA A 279 13.43 -0.03 -18.61
N ALA A 280 12.17 -0.14 -18.18
CA ALA A 280 11.46 0.90 -17.43
C ALA A 280 12.20 1.28 -16.14
N ASN A 281 12.74 0.30 -15.41
CA ASN A 281 13.52 0.53 -14.19
C ASN A 281 14.75 1.43 -14.40
N LYS A 282 15.31 1.46 -15.62
CA LYS A 282 16.45 2.32 -15.99
C LYS A 282 16.03 3.71 -16.47
N MET A 283 14.73 4.00 -16.50
CA MET A 283 14.17 5.24 -17.05
C MET A 283 13.33 5.99 -15.99
N PRO A 284 13.96 6.67 -15.01
CA PRO A 284 13.27 7.45 -13.98
C PRO A 284 12.23 8.43 -14.52
N TRP A 285 12.51 9.05 -15.66
CA TRP A 285 11.58 9.97 -16.33
C TRP A 285 10.31 9.26 -16.81
N PHE A 286 10.44 8.04 -17.32
CA PHE A 286 9.32 7.27 -17.84
C PHE A 286 8.43 6.80 -16.69
N ILE A 287 9.04 6.29 -15.62
CA ILE A 287 8.29 5.90 -14.42
C ILE A 287 7.56 7.12 -13.85
N SER A 288 8.22 8.26 -13.72
CA SER A 288 7.59 9.50 -13.25
C SER A 288 6.41 9.92 -14.14
N TRP A 289 6.56 9.85 -15.46
CA TRP A 289 5.49 10.15 -16.42
C TRP A 289 4.29 9.20 -16.30
N VAL A 290 4.53 7.92 -16.04
CA VAL A 290 3.49 6.90 -15.79
C VAL A 290 2.79 7.18 -14.46
N VAL A 291 3.55 7.36 -13.38
CA VAL A 291 3.02 7.61 -12.03
C VAL A 291 2.20 8.89 -11.99
N GLU A 292 2.66 9.98 -12.62
CA GLU A 292 1.91 11.24 -12.73
C GLU A 292 0.50 11.05 -13.33
N ARG A 293 0.32 10.10 -14.26
CA ARG A 293 -0.95 9.87 -14.94
C ARG A 293 -1.86 8.85 -14.27
N ILE A 294 -1.31 8.02 -13.40
CA ILE A 294 -2.03 6.91 -12.77
C ILE A 294 -2.25 7.17 -11.28
N CYS A 295 -1.20 7.64 -10.59
CA CYS A 295 -1.19 7.93 -9.16
C CYS A 295 -0.53 9.30 -8.90
N PRO A 296 -1.15 10.42 -9.32
CA PRO A 296 -0.56 11.74 -9.17
C PRO A 296 -0.26 12.11 -7.71
N ARG A 297 -1.05 11.65 -6.73
CA ARG A 297 -0.79 11.95 -5.31
C ARG A 297 0.46 11.24 -4.79
N ALA A 298 0.68 10.00 -5.23
CA ALA A 298 1.87 9.24 -4.85
C ALA A 298 3.17 9.80 -5.45
N LEU A 299 3.08 10.56 -6.55
CA LEU A 299 4.24 11.10 -7.27
C LEU A 299 5.14 11.93 -6.35
N ARG A 300 4.58 12.69 -5.40
CA ARG A 300 5.34 13.56 -4.50
C ARG A 300 6.34 12.79 -3.63
N TYR A 301 6.06 11.53 -3.29
CA TYR A 301 6.92 10.65 -2.51
C TYR A 301 7.81 9.76 -3.38
N ILE A 302 7.29 9.34 -4.54
CA ILE A 302 7.97 8.41 -5.44
C ILE A 302 9.06 9.12 -6.26
N LYS A 303 8.77 10.32 -6.77
CA LYS A 303 9.67 11.06 -7.68
C LYS A 303 11.02 11.37 -7.03
N PRO A 304 11.12 11.89 -5.77
CA PRO A 304 12.41 12.11 -5.12
C PRO A 304 13.30 10.85 -5.08
N VAL A 305 12.70 9.68 -4.84
CA VAL A 305 13.43 8.42 -4.73
C VAL A 305 14.04 7.99 -6.06
N TYR A 306 13.27 8.03 -7.16
CA TYR A 306 13.79 7.70 -8.49
C TYR A 306 14.88 8.66 -9.00
N TYR A 307 14.80 9.94 -8.61
CA TYR A 307 15.83 10.93 -8.93
C TYR A 307 16.96 10.99 -7.89
N LYS A 308 16.94 10.10 -6.88
CA LYS A 308 17.96 10.03 -5.81
C LYS A 308 18.16 11.38 -5.10
N VAL A 309 17.06 12.12 -4.88
CA VAL A 309 17.07 13.38 -4.15
C VAL A 309 17.16 13.05 -2.65
N PRO A 310 18.26 13.45 -1.96
CA PRO A 310 18.41 13.18 -0.53
C PRO A 310 17.37 13.98 0.27
N ALA A 311 17.02 13.47 1.46
CA ALA A 311 16.31 14.27 2.44
C ALA A 311 17.22 15.38 3.00
N ASP A 312 16.62 16.40 3.64
CA ASP A 312 17.35 17.48 4.31
C ASP A 312 18.24 16.95 5.44
N SER A 313 17.81 15.87 6.08
CA SER A 313 18.55 15.14 7.11
C SER A 313 18.61 13.65 6.77
N PRO A 314 19.77 12.98 6.88
CA PRO A 314 19.90 11.54 6.59
C PRO A 314 19.33 10.64 7.70
N LYS A 315 18.61 11.21 8.69
CA LYS A 315 18.10 10.48 9.85
C LYS A 315 17.01 9.50 9.44
N VAL A 316 17.04 8.32 10.05
CA VAL A 316 15.96 7.33 10.03
C VAL A 316 15.44 7.20 11.46
N TYR A 317 14.13 7.13 11.62
CA TYR A 317 13.45 7.03 12.92
C TYR A 317 12.94 5.62 13.17
N THR A 318 12.76 5.28 14.45
CA THR A 318 11.86 4.18 14.81
C THR A 318 10.43 4.72 14.90
N PRO A 319 9.39 3.91 14.61
CA PRO A 319 8.00 4.34 14.73
C PRO A 319 7.64 4.90 16.11
N GLU A 320 8.21 4.35 17.19
CA GLU A 320 7.95 4.80 18.57
C GLU A 320 8.53 6.18 18.87
N VAL A 321 9.68 6.51 18.29
CA VAL A 321 10.27 7.85 18.42
C VAL A 321 9.46 8.84 17.60
N ALA A 322 9.15 8.51 16.34
CA ALA A 322 8.40 9.38 15.44
C ALA A 322 7.01 9.72 15.99
N ARG A 323 6.27 8.74 16.52
CA ARG A 323 4.96 8.94 17.15
C ARG A 323 4.98 9.93 18.30
N ARG A 324 5.95 9.80 19.21
CA ARG A 324 6.12 10.74 20.33
C ARG A 324 6.48 12.16 19.89
N MET A 325 7.11 12.31 18.73
CA MET A 325 7.56 13.61 18.24
C MET A 325 6.52 14.31 17.36
N PHE A 326 5.77 13.57 16.53
CA PHE A 326 5.10 14.16 15.37
C PHE A 326 3.59 13.90 15.27
N GLY A 327 3.03 12.98 16.06
CA GLY A 327 1.62 12.62 16.00
C GLY A 327 1.10 12.06 17.31
N ASN A 328 0.20 11.09 17.24
CA ASN A 328 -0.33 10.42 18.41
C ASN A 328 0.74 9.47 19.00
N PRO A 329 1.12 9.63 20.29
CA PRO A 329 2.09 8.75 20.93
C PRO A 329 1.60 7.30 21.05
N LEU A 330 0.29 7.07 20.96
CA LEU A 330 -0.30 5.74 20.94
C LEU A 330 -0.02 5.04 19.61
N THR A 331 0.29 3.74 19.70
CA THR A 331 0.31 2.84 18.55
C THR A 331 -1.06 2.79 17.88
N PRO A 332 -1.16 2.45 16.58
CA PRO A 332 -2.45 2.29 15.93
C PRO A 332 -3.35 1.25 16.61
N LEU A 333 -2.76 0.21 17.21
CA LEU A 333 -3.50 -0.79 17.97
C LEU A 333 -4.15 -0.18 19.23
N GLU A 334 -3.40 0.62 19.99
CA GLU A 334 -3.95 1.36 21.14
C GLU A 334 -5.00 2.40 20.70
N GLN A 335 -4.75 3.12 19.59
CA GLN A 335 -5.73 4.05 19.01
C GLN A 335 -7.03 3.33 18.65
N ARG A 336 -6.96 2.13 18.07
CA ARG A 336 -8.14 1.30 17.81
C ARG A 336 -8.89 0.98 19.09
N GLU A 337 -8.23 0.58 20.16
CA GLU A 337 -8.90 0.27 21.42
C GLU A 337 -9.64 1.48 22.00
N GLU A 338 -9.04 2.67 21.93
CA GLU A 338 -9.72 3.92 22.34
C GLU A 338 -10.95 4.21 21.48
N LEU A 339 -10.85 4.02 20.15
CA LEU A 339 -11.97 4.22 19.22
C LEU A 339 -13.09 3.22 19.49
N LEU A 340 -12.75 1.95 19.74
CA LEU A 340 -13.71 0.91 20.15
C LEU A 340 -14.41 1.25 21.46
N GLU A 341 -13.66 1.73 22.45
CA GLU A 341 -14.23 2.14 23.73
C GLU A 341 -15.19 3.32 23.57
N LYS A 342 -14.83 4.32 22.75
CA LYS A 342 -15.73 5.44 22.41
C LYS A 342 -17.01 4.95 21.73
N ARG A 343 -16.92 4.03 20.75
CA ARG A 343 -18.10 3.42 20.10
C ARG A 343 -18.99 2.70 21.11
N ARG A 344 -18.42 1.89 22.00
CA ARG A 344 -19.18 1.18 23.06
C ARG A 344 -19.89 2.12 24.03
N LYS A 345 -19.34 3.31 24.28
CA LYS A 345 -19.94 4.36 25.12
C LYS A 345 -20.95 5.24 24.37
N GLY A 346 -21.23 4.98 23.10
CA GLY A 346 -22.12 5.81 22.27
C GLY A 346 -21.55 7.18 21.90
N ALA A 347 -20.23 7.36 22.02
CA ALA A 347 -19.51 8.60 21.70
C ALA A 347 -18.51 8.42 20.54
N GLY A 348 -18.56 7.28 19.85
CA GLY A 348 -17.72 6.96 18.70
C GLY A 348 -18.31 7.44 17.37
N GLN A 349 -17.59 7.19 16.28
CA GLN A 349 -18.05 7.56 14.95
C GLN A 349 -19.11 6.60 14.42
N ASP A 350 -20.09 7.15 13.70
CA ASP A 350 -21.06 6.36 12.95
C ASP A 350 -20.41 5.69 11.74
N SER A 351 -20.85 4.47 11.45
CA SER A 351 -20.44 3.74 10.26
C SER A 351 -20.74 4.55 8.99
N TYR A 352 -19.93 4.38 7.96
CA TYR A 352 -20.29 4.84 6.63
C TYR A 352 -21.63 4.22 6.23
N GLY A 353 -22.49 5.01 5.58
CA GLY A 353 -23.69 4.47 4.95
C GLY A 353 -23.32 3.59 3.76
N HIS A 354 -24.17 2.62 3.44
CA HIS A 354 -24.00 1.84 2.22
C HIS A 354 -23.85 2.79 1.03
N ASN A 355 -22.82 2.57 0.21
CA ASN A 355 -22.58 3.35 -0.99
C ASN A 355 -22.36 4.86 -0.71
N HIS A 356 -21.75 5.20 0.42
CA HIS A 356 -21.57 6.58 0.88
C HIS A 356 -20.95 7.55 -0.14
N VAL A 357 -21.19 8.84 0.07
CA VAL A 357 -20.66 9.93 -0.77
C VAL A 357 -19.83 10.94 0.02
N ASP A 358 -19.44 10.59 1.25
CA ASP A 358 -18.63 11.46 2.12
C ASP A 358 -17.42 12.04 1.37
N GLN A 359 -17.05 13.24 1.79
CA GLN A 359 -15.89 13.94 1.28
C GLN A 359 -14.62 13.12 1.53
N ILE A 360 -13.73 13.14 0.55
CA ILE A 360 -12.40 12.53 0.67
C ILE A 360 -11.54 13.45 1.53
N LEU A 361 -10.97 12.88 2.59
CA LEU A 361 -9.91 13.54 3.36
C LEU A 361 -8.58 13.34 2.65
N GLU A 362 -7.93 14.44 2.31
CA GLU A 362 -6.71 14.41 1.50
C GLU A 362 -5.49 14.24 2.41
N PHE A 363 -4.58 13.33 2.07
CA PHE A 363 -3.38 13.12 2.89
C PHE A 363 -2.40 14.29 2.83
N SER A 364 -2.55 15.23 1.88
CA SER A 364 -1.81 16.50 1.91
C SER A 364 -2.12 17.32 3.16
N GLU A 365 -3.24 17.06 3.85
CA GLU A 365 -3.54 17.68 5.14
C GLU A 365 -2.60 17.19 6.26
N ALA A 366 -1.86 16.09 6.05
CA ALA A 366 -0.84 15.60 6.97
C ALA A 366 0.46 16.42 6.94
N ASP A 367 0.69 17.21 5.89
CA ASP A 367 1.94 17.94 5.66
C ASP A 367 2.16 19.04 6.72
N ASP A 368 1.09 19.60 7.29
CA ASP A 368 1.15 20.63 8.33
C ASP A 368 0.32 20.29 9.57
N GLU A 369 0.81 20.70 10.74
CA GLU A 369 0.22 20.31 12.03
C GLU A 369 -1.20 20.85 12.22
N GLU A 370 -1.44 22.08 11.77
CA GLU A 370 -2.73 22.76 11.92
C GLU A 370 -3.79 22.12 11.01
N SER A 371 -3.46 21.82 9.76
CA SER A 371 -4.30 21.07 8.83
C SER A 371 -4.55 19.65 9.31
N THR A 372 -3.54 18.98 9.87
CA THR A 372 -3.72 17.65 10.49
C THR A 372 -4.74 17.73 11.62
N LYS A 373 -4.57 18.69 12.55
CA LYS A 373 -5.51 18.90 13.65
C LYS A 373 -6.92 19.21 13.16
N ARG A 374 -7.06 20.09 12.17
CA ARG A 374 -8.35 20.43 11.54
C ARG A 374 -9.01 19.20 10.90
N THR A 375 -8.24 18.39 10.19
CA THR A 375 -8.71 17.15 9.54
C THR A 375 -9.18 16.15 10.58
N LEU A 376 -8.36 15.90 11.60
CA LEU A 376 -8.69 15.00 12.69
C LEU A 376 -9.93 15.46 13.47
N ALA A 377 -10.18 16.77 13.58
CA ALA A 377 -11.39 17.33 14.17
C ALA A 377 -12.61 17.24 13.24
N ALA A 378 -12.45 17.52 11.94
CA ALA A 378 -13.50 17.45 10.94
C ALA A 378 -14.07 16.03 10.79
N VAL A 379 -13.22 15.01 10.95
CA VAL A 379 -13.64 13.60 11.00
C VAL A 379 -14.60 13.36 12.18
N GLU A 380 -14.29 13.91 13.36
CA GLU A 380 -15.11 13.78 14.57
C GLU A 380 -16.40 14.61 14.52
N GLU A 381 -16.38 15.78 13.86
CA GLU A 381 -17.56 16.66 13.75
C GLU A 381 -18.57 16.17 12.71
N SER A 382 -18.12 15.56 11.61
CA SER A 382 -19.01 15.00 10.58
C SER A 382 -19.99 13.95 11.17
N THR A 383 -19.59 13.26 12.24
CA THR A 383 -20.46 12.35 13.01
C THR A 383 -21.57 13.08 13.76
N LYS A 384 -21.27 14.20 14.44
CA LYS A 384 -22.25 14.94 15.27
C LYS A 384 -23.35 15.61 14.43
N ALA A 385 -23.07 15.92 13.16
CA ALA A 385 -24.05 16.51 12.26
C ALA A 385 -25.07 15.47 11.75
N LEU A 386 -24.63 14.23 11.49
CA LEU A 386 -25.50 13.14 11.04
C LEU A 386 -26.42 12.64 12.17
N SER A 387 -25.92 12.52 13.40
CA SER A 387 -26.73 12.09 14.56
C SER A 387 -27.81 13.10 14.99
N LYS A 388 -27.75 14.35 14.52
CA LYS A 388 -28.75 15.40 14.78
C LYS A 388 -29.81 15.52 13.68
N ALA A 389 -29.56 14.89 12.53
CA ALA A 389 -30.45 14.93 11.36
C ALA A 389 -31.32 13.67 11.23
N SER A 390 -30.98 12.59 11.96
CA SER A 390 -31.81 11.41 12.23
C SER A 390 -32.60 11.57 13.52
#